data_AF-A0A534SWH3-F1
#
_entry.id   AF-A0A534SWH3-F1
#
_cell.length_a   1.000
_cell.length_b   1.000
_cell.length_c   1.000
_cell.angle_alpha   90.00
_cell.angle_beta   90.00
_cell.angle_gamma   90.00
#
_symmetry.space_group_name_H-M   'P 1'
#
loop_
_entity.id
_entity.type
_entity.pdbx_description
1 polymer ?
#
loop_
_entity_poly.entity_id
_entity_poly.type
_entity_poly.pdbx_seq_one_letter_code
_entity_poly.pdbx_strand_id
1 'polypeptide(L)'
;MRRALLNRRDDFPKHFIISAALAARAGGPLADAVGVYKEIEDSRGGSGFSFNDIAADRAGTRFGEYAANPTSARVLQQRLRASIGEKDIMPMTEDLPEFMPEREFQRRFGGIDAPPYKKMMAEIEQRIAALAFYR
;
A
#
# COMPACT_ATOMS: atom_id res chain seq x y z
N MET A 1 -17.61 19.03 -1.47
CA MET A 1 -16.23 18.59 -1.13
C MET A 1 -15.67 17.81 -2.32
N ARG A 2 -14.44 18.10 -2.77
CA ARG A 2 -13.78 17.33 -3.82
C ARG A 2 -13.17 16.07 -3.18
N ARG A 3 -13.49 14.88 -3.68
CA ARG A 3 -12.86 13.63 -3.22
C ARG A 3 -11.45 13.52 -3.82
N ALA A 4 -10.49 13.10 -3.01
CA ALA A 4 -9.20 12.64 -3.51
C ALA A 4 -9.39 11.24 -4.10
N LEU A 5 -8.70 10.94 -5.20
CA LEU A 5 -8.72 9.63 -5.83
C LEU A 5 -7.28 9.15 -6.01
N LEU A 6 -7.06 7.87 -5.76
CA LEU A 6 -5.88 7.13 -6.22
C LEU A 6 -6.35 5.91 -7.01
N ASN A 7 -5.79 5.66 -8.19
CA ASN A 7 -6.17 4.71 -9.23
C ASN A 7 -7.67 4.75 -9.50
N ARG A 8 -8.23 5.97 -9.58
CA ARG A 8 -9.66 6.26 -9.75
C ARG A 8 -10.56 5.77 -8.59
N ARG A 9 -9.98 5.40 -7.45
CA ARG A 9 -10.67 4.92 -6.24
C ARG A 9 -10.57 5.93 -5.09
N ASP A 10 -11.66 6.08 -4.32
CA ASP A 10 -11.76 7.05 -3.22
C ASP A 10 -11.46 6.47 -1.83
N ASP A 11 -11.29 5.15 -1.76
CA ASP A 11 -10.84 4.40 -0.59
C ASP A 11 -9.31 4.31 -0.51
N PHE A 12 -8.60 4.13 -1.63
CA PHE A 12 -7.13 4.07 -1.66
C PHE A 12 -6.41 5.26 -0.99
N PRO A 13 -6.84 6.53 -1.15
CA PRO A 13 -6.25 7.64 -0.39
C PRO A 13 -6.34 7.46 1.13
N LYS A 14 -7.36 6.75 1.63
CA LYS A 14 -7.55 6.48 3.06
C LYS A 14 -6.54 5.43 3.56
N HIS A 15 -6.42 4.31 2.83
CA HIS A 15 -5.38 3.29 3.06
C HIS A 15 -4.00 3.95 3.11
N PHE A 16 -3.67 4.70 2.05
CA PHE A 16 -2.40 5.40 1.92
C PHE A 16 -2.12 6.32 3.12
N ILE A 17 -3.03 7.24 3.44
CA ILE A 17 -2.74 8.26 4.46
C ILE A 17 -2.71 7.69 5.89
N ILE A 18 -3.54 6.69 6.18
CA ILE A 18 -3.55 6.02 7.50
C ILE A 18 -2.23 5.27 7.69
N SER A 19 -1.82 4.47 6.70
CA SER A 19 -0.58 3.69 6.73
C SER A 19 0.65 4.61 6.77
N ALA A 20 0.65 5.72 6.01
CA ALA A 20 1.72 6.72 6.09
C ALA A 20 1.83 7.36 7.48
N ALA A 21 0.71 7.71 8.11
CA ALA A 21 0.70 8.31 9.44
C ALA A 21 1.18 7.32 10.51
N LEU A 22 0.79 6.06 10.42
CA LEU A 22 1.26 4.98 11.29
C LEU A 22 2.76 4.78 11.13
N ALA A 23 3.25 4.65 9.89
CA ALA A 23 4.66 4.44 9.61
C ALA A 23 5.53 5.62 10.10
N ALA A 24 5.07 6.85 9.90
CA ALA A 24 5.81 8.03 10.31
C ALA A 24 5.93 8.20 11.84
N ARG A 25 5.00 7.64 12.61
CA ARG A 25 4.95 7.77 14.09
C ARG A 25 5.40 6.52 14.84
N ALA A 26 5.10 5.34 14.31
CA ALA A 26 5.28 4.05 14.97
C ALA A 26 6.14 3.06 14.17
N GLY A 27 6.60 3.43 12.97
CA GLY A 27 7.47 2.63 12.10
C GLY A 27 6.71 1.77 11.10
N GLY A 28 7.34 1.47 9.96
CA GLY A 28 6.75 0.71 8.86
C GLY A 28 6.29 -0.71 9.19
N PRO A 29 7.06 -1.52 9.94
CA PRO A 29 6.65 -2.89 10.28
C PRO A 29 5.29 -2.98 10.98
N LEU A 30 4.96 -1.99 11.82
CA LEU A 30 3.65 -1.96 12.48
C LEU A 30 2.53 -1.60 11.49
N ALA A 31 2.75 -0.62 10.61
CA ALA A 31 1.76 -0.23 9.61
C ALA A 31 1.42 -1.41 8.68
N ASP A 32 2.43 -2.19 8.28
CA ASP A 32 2.25 -3.34 7.39
C ASP A 32 1.47 -4.48 8.05
N ALA A 33 1.80 -4.77 9.31
CA ALA A 33 1.08 -5.78 10.08
C ALA A 33 -0.40 -5.41 10.22
N VAL A 34 -0.72 -4.13 10.44
CA VAL A 34 -2.10 -3.65 10.54
C VAL A 34 -2.83 -3.80 9.19
N GLY A 35 -2.20 -3.41 8.08
CA GLY A 35 -2.78 -3.57 6.74
C GLY A 35 -3.06 -5.04 6.40
N VAL A 36 -2.08 -5.92 6.57
CA VAL A 36 -2.24 -7.37 6.33
C VAL A 36 -3.29 -7.98 7.24
N TYR A 37 -3.32 -7.59 8.51
CA TYR A 37 -4.33 -8.09 9.45
C TYR A 37 -5.75 -7.72 9.03
N LYS A 38 -5.97 -6.48 8.59
CA LYS A 38 -7.27 -6.03 8.05
C LYS A 38 -7.71 -6.92 6.88
N GLU A 39 -6.82 -7.21 5.93
CA GLU A 39 -7.15 -8.07 4.77
C GLU A 39 -7.52 -9.50 5.16
N ILE A 40 -6.84 -10.06 6.17
CA ILE A 40 -7.19 -11.39 6.68
C ILE A 40 -8.60 -11.39 7.28
N GLU A 41 -8.93 -10.36 8.06
CA GLU A 41 -10.28 -10.23 8.65
C GLU A 41 -11.35 -9.99 7.58
N ASP A 42 -11.07 -9.14 6.58
CA ASP A 42 -11.98 -8.91 5.45
C ASP A 42 -12.23 -10.20 4.64
N SER A 43 -11.27 -11.13 4.60
CA SER A 43 -11.43 -12.44 3.95
C SER A 43 -12.40 -13.39 4.66
N ARG A 44 -12.68 -13.17 5.95
CA ARG A 44 -13.47 -14.04 6.84
C ARG A 44 -14.94 -13.64 7.00
N GLY A 45 -15.40 -12.64 6.26
CA GLY A 45 -16.79 -12.15 6.34
C GLY A 45 -16.98 -10.70 5.90
N GLY A 46 -15.91 -10.00 5.53
CA GLY A 46 -15.95 -8.69 4.89
C GLY A 46 -15.94 -8.78 3.36
N SER A 47 -15.24 -7.86 2.72
CA SER A 47 -15.16 -7.73 1.25
C SER A 47 -14.29 -8.78 0.56
N GLY A 48 -13.48 -9.54 1.30
CA GLY A 48 -12.43 -10.40 0.74
C GLY A 48 -11.04 -9.77 0.77
N PHE A 49 -10.00 -10.61 0.71
CA PHE A 49 -8.59 -10.21 0.65
C PHE A 49 -8.29 -9.44 -0.65
N SER A 50 -7.58 -8.31 -0.52
CA SER A 50 -7.31 -7.35 -1.57
C SER A 50 -5.82 -6.98 -1.64
N PHE A 51 -5.13 -7.43 -2.70
CA PHE A 51 -3.77 -6.95 -2.97
C PHE A 51 -3.76 -5.48 -3.43
N ASN A 52 -4.89 -4.98 -3.90
CA ASN A 52 -5.11 -3.57 -4.22
C ASN A 52 -4.99 -2.68 -2.98
N ASP A 53 -5.66 -3.08 -1.90
CA ASP A 53 -5.63 -2.39 -0.61
C ASP A 53 -4.22 -2.47 -0.02
N ILE A 54 -3.58 -3.65 -0.08
CA ILE A 54 -2.17 -3.83 0.34
C ILE A 54 -1.23 -2.90 -0.43
N ALA A 55 -1.39 -2.77 -1.75
CA ALA A 55 -0.55 -1.88 -2.53
C ALA A 55 -0.70 -0.41 -2.09
N ALA A 56 -1.92 0.01 -1.74
CA ALA A 56 -2.19 1.35 -1.22
C ALA A 56 -1.59 1.55 0.18
N ASP A 57 -1.74 0.55 1.06
CA ASP A 57 -1.17 0.57 2.40
C ASP A 57 0.35 0.62 2.36
N ARG A 58 0.99 -0.22 1.54
CA ARG A 58 2.45 -0.29 1.39
C ARG A 58 3.04 0.98 0.77
N ALA A 59 2.36 1.55 -0.23
CA ALA A 59 2.75 2.85 -0.78
C ALA A 59 2.68 3.95 0.28
N GLY A 60 1.62 3.95 1.10
CA GLY A 60 1.47 4.82 2.26
C GLY A 60 2.60 4.65 3.28
N THR A 61 2.83 3.41 3.73
CA THR A 61 3.92 3.06 4.66
C THR A 61 5.25 3.61 4.17
N ARG A 62 5.60 3.34 2.91
CA ARG A 62 6.87 3.78 2.31
C ARG A 62 7.00 5.31 2.31
N PHE A 63 5.92 6.02 2.00
CA PHE A 63 5.87 7.47 2.06
C PHE A 63 6.09 7.97 3.50
N GLY A 64 5.43 7.37 4.48
CA GLY A 64 5.57 7.71 5.90
C GLY A 64 6.99 7.50 6.43
N GLU A 65 7.61 6.37 6.09
CA GLU A 65 9.03 6.10 6.41
C GLU A 65 9.95 7.17 5.82
N TYR A 66 9.75 7.53 4.56
CA TYR A 66 10.53 8.57 3.87
C TYR A 66 10.35 9.94 4.53
N ALA A 67 9.14 10.26 4.98
CA ALA A 67 8.82 11.51 5.65
C ALA A 67 9.38 11.59 7.09
N ALA A 68 9.51 10.46 7.78
CA ALA A 68 10.04 10.41 9.15
C ALA A 68 11.57 10.40 9.20
N ASN A 69 12.27 9.92 8.17
CA ASN A 69 13.72 9.95 8.14
C ASN A 69 14.24 11.36 7.80
N PRO A 70 15.10 11.99 8.64
CA PRO A 70 15.52 13.38 8.46
C PRO A 70 16.20 13.71 7.13
N THR A 71 16.92 12.74 6.54
CA THR A 71 17.64 12.94 5.28
C THR A 71 16.66 12.92 4.11
N SER A 72 15.81 11.89 4.03
CA SER A 72 14.82 11.77 2.96
C SER A 72 13.67 12.77 3.09
N ALA A 73 13.33 13.21 4.31
CA ALA A 73 12.25 14.17 4.55
C ALA A 73 12.49 15.51 3.83
N ARG A 74 13.73 15.99 3.76
CA ARG A 74 14.07 17.22 3.02
C ARG A 74 13.87 17.05 1.51
N VAL A 75 14.28 15.90 0.97
CA VAL A 75 14.08 15.56 -0.44
C VAL A 75 12.59 15.47 -0.77
N LEU A 76 11.82 14.83 0.12
CA LEU A 76 10.37 14.73 0.02
C LEU A 76 9.71 16.12 -0.02
N GLN A 77 10.07 17.01 0.90
CA GLN A 77 9.54 18.38 0.92
C GLN A 77 9.89 19.17 -0.36
N GLN A 78 11.07 18.96 -0.94
CA GLN A 78 11.44 19.60 -2.20
C GLN A 78 10.62 19.07 -3.38
N ARG A 79 10.40 17.76 -3.46
CA ARG A 79 9.59 17.13 -4.52
C ARG A 79 8.13 17.57 -4.44
N LEU A 80 7.56 17.66 -3.24
CA LEU A 80 6.18 18.13 -3.03
C LEU A 80 5.96 19.61 -3.36
N ARG A 81 7.02 20.42 -3.53
CA ARG A 81 6.90 21.79 -4.05
C ARG A 81 6.64 21.82 -5.55
N ALA A 82 7.00 20.76 -6.27
CA ALA A 82 6.59 20.55 -7.65
C ALA A 82 5.19 19.93 -7.70
N SER A 83 4.51 20.04 -8.84
CA SER A 83 3.26 19.33 -9.06
C SER A 83 3.53 17.83 -9.07
N ILE A 84 3.01 17.09 -8.10
CA ILE A 84 3.04 15.62 -8.07
C ILE A 84 1.72 15.07 -8.63
N GLY A 85 1.83 14.03 -9.45
CA GLY A 85 0.70 13.23 -9.91
C GLY A 85 0.54 11.97 -9.07
N GLU A 86 -0.60 11.29 -9.21
CA GLU A 86 -0.86 10.11 -8.39
C GLU A 86 0.14 8.96 -8.66
N LYS A 87 0.57 8.83 -9.93
CA LYS A 87 1.53 7.82 -10.38
C LYS A 87 2.93 8.03 -9.82
N ASP A 88 3.18 9.17 -9.19
CA ASP A 88 4.44 9.42 -8.51
C ASP A 88 4.45 8.73 -7.14
N ILE A 89 3.28 8.54 -6.50
CA ILE A 89 3.18 8.04 -5.12
C ILE A 89 2.43 6.72 -4.98
N MET A 90 1.68 6.30 -6.00
CA MET A 90 0.85 5.10 -5.99
C MET A 90 1.21 4.19 -7.17
N PRO A 91 1.51 2.89 -6.95
CA PRO A 91 1.73 1.95 -8.05
C PRO A 91 0.41 1.68 -8.78
N MET A 92 0.50 1.22 -10.04
CA MET A 92 -0.67 0.70 -10.74
C MET A 92 -1.15 -0.59 -10.06
N THR A 93 -2.46 -0.69 -9.82
CA THR A 93 -3.08 -1.82 -9.10
C THR A 93 -4.15 -2.54 -9.92
N GLU A 94 -4.51 -2.08 -11.10
CA GLU A 94 -5.66 -2.57 -11.86
C GLU A 94 -5.62 -4.08 -12.19
N ASP A 95 -4.43 -4.68 -12.15
CA ASP A 95 -4.18 -6.10 -12.42
C ASP A 95 -3.95 -6.94 -11.15
N LEU A 96 -3.92 -6.34 -9.96
CA LEU A 96 -3.71 -7.10 -8.73
C LEU A 96 -5.02 -7.80 -8.30
N PRO A 97 -4.95 -9.03 -7.76
CA PRO A 97 -6.14 -9.74 -7.32
C PRO A 97 -6.81 -9.09 -6.10
N GLU A 98 -8.14 -8.99 -6.13
CA GLU A 98 -8.94 -8.47 -5.03
C GLU A 98 -10.26 -9.24 -4.85
N PHE A 99 -10.98 -8.91 -3.77
CA PHE A 99 -12.26 -9.51 -3.38
C PHE A 99 -12.20 -11.04 -3.24
N MET A 100 -11.11 -11.57 -2.70
CA MET A 100 -10.94 -13.02 -2.51
C MET A 100 -11.43 -13.46 -1.12
N PRO A 101 -12.51 -14.26 -1.01
CA PRO A 101 -12.85 -14.91 0.24
C PRO A 101 -11.70 -15.80 0.72
N GLU A 102 -11.62 -16.09 2.02
CA GLU A 102 -10.51 -16.84 2.62
C GLU A 102 -10.21 -18.16 1.88
N ARG A 103 -11.23 -18.94 1.50
CA ARG A 103 -11.05 -20.20 0.75
C ARG A 103 -10.38 -20.00 -0.60
N GLU A 104 -10.69 -18.89 -1.29
CA GLU A 104 -10.05 -18.56 -2.56
C GLU A 104 -8.62 -18.06 -2.35
N PHE A 105 -8.41 -17.18 -1.39
CA PHE A 105 -7.07 -16.70 -1.04
C PHE A 105 -6.15 -17.88 -0.69
N GLN A 106 -6.62 -18.80 0.16
CA GLN A 106 -5.88 -20.01 0.51
C GLN A 106 -5.59 -20.89 -0.71
N ARG A 107 -6.59 -21.11 -1.58
CA ARG A 107 -6.42 -21.93 -2.80
C ARG A 107 -5.39 -21.34 -3.76
N ARG A 108 -5.40 -20.02 -3.95
CA ARG A 108 -4.57 -19.32 -4.94
C ARG A 108 -3.18 -18.98 -4.40
N PHE A 109 -3.11 -18.58 -3.14
CA PHE A 109 -1.91 -18.00 -2.55
C PHE A 109 -1.30 -18.81 -1.41
N GLY A 110 -2.03 -19.74 -0.80
CA GLY A 110 -1.54 -20.63 0.25
C GLY A 110 -1.37 -19.96 1.62
N GLY A 111 -1.91 -18.77 1.82
CA GLY A 111 -1.72 -17.96 3.02
C GLY A 111 -0.51 -17.02 2.95
N ILE A 112 -0.35 -16.18 3.97
CA ILE A 112 0.64 -15.08 4.00
C ILE A 112 2.11 -15.55 4.06
N ASP A 113 2.36 -16.81 4.41
CA ASP A 113 3.71 -17.36 4.46
C ASP A 113 4.10 -18.16 3.21
N ALA A 114 3.13 -18.44 2.34
CA ALA A 114 3.35 -19.30 1.19
C ALA A 114 4.07 -18.57 0.04
N PRO A 115 4.83 -19.30 -0.79
CA PRO A 115 5.60 -18.71 -1.89
C PRO A 115 4.78 -17.86 -2.87
N PRO A 116 3.56 -18.23 -3.29
CA PRO A 116 2.79 -17.40 -4.22
C PRO A 116 2.41 -16.04 -3.64
N TYR A 117 2.04 -15.98 -2.35
CA TYR A 117 1.79 -14.72 -1.66
C TYR A 117 3.05 -13.84 -1.62
N LYS A 118 4.18 -14.42 -1.18
CA LYS A 118 5.47 -13.70 -1.09
C LYS A 118 5.91 -13.16 -2.44
N LYS A 119 5.65 -13.88 -3.53
CA LYS A 119 5.91 -13.41 -4.90
C LYS A 119 5.06 -12.19 -5.25
N MET A 120 3.76 -12.21 -4.95
CA MET A 120 2.87 -11.05 -5.18
C MET A 120 3.30 -9.84 -4.34
N MET A 121 3.68 -10.05 -3.08
CA MET A 121 4.22 -8.98 -2.24
C MET A 121 5.50 -8.39 -2.82
N ALA A 122 6.45 -9.23 -3.27
CA ALA A 122 7.68 -8.76 -3.90
C ALA A 122 7.41 -7.94 -5.17
N GLU A 123 6.40 -8.32 -5.96
CA GLU A 123 5.95 -7.55 -7.12
C GLU A 123 5.40 -6.17 -6.73
N ILE A 124 4.55 -6.10 -5.69
CA ILE A 124 4.04 -4.83 -5.16
C ILE A 124 5.19 -3.94 -4.68
N GLU A 125 6.13 -4.48 -3.90
CA GLU A 125 7.31 -3.73 -3.43
C GLU A 125 8.16 -3.22 -4.58
N GLN A 126 8.35 -4.02 -5.64
CA GLN A 126 9.08 -3.61 -6.83
C GLN A 126 8.38 -2.45 -7.54
N ARG A 127 7.05 -2.50 -7.69
CA ARG A 127 6.28 -1.40 -8.29
C ARG A 127 6.42 -0.12 -7.47
N ILE A 128 6.35 -0.21 -6.15
CA ILE A 128 6.52 0.94 -5.24
C ILE A 128 7.94 1.51 -5.35
N ALA A 129 8.98 0.66 -5.34
CA ALA A 129 10.36 1.11 -5.45
C ALA A 129 10.67 1.79 -6.80
N ALA A 130 9.92 1.45 -7.86
CA ALA A 130 10.08 2.05 -9.19
C ALA A 130 9.39 3.43 -9.34
N LEU A 131 8.58 3.85 -8.36
CA LEU A 131 7.87 5.12 -8.41
C LEU A 131 8.83 6.30 -8.52
N ALA A 132 8.49 7.27 -9.38
CA ALA A 132 9.33 8.43 -9.65
C ALA A 132 9.66 9.23 -8.38
N PHE A 133 8.76 9.22 -7.39
CA PHE A 133 8.96 9.90 -6.12
C PHE A 133 10.13 9.35 -5.29
N TYR A 134 10.56 8.10 -5.47
CA TYR A 134 11.67 7.50 -4.73
C TYR A 134 12.98 7.36 -5.53
N ARG A 135 12.99 7.78 -6.80
CA ARG A 135 14.18 7.75 -7.68
C ARG A 135 14.88 9.09 -7.75
#